data_AF-A0AB37TCR2-F1
#
_entry.id   AF-A0AB37TCR2-F1
#
_cell.length_a   1.000
_cell.length_b   1.000
_cell.length_c   1.000
_cell.angle_alpha   90.00
_cell.angle_beta   90.00
_cell.angle_gamma   90.00
#
_symmetry.space_group_name_H-M   'P 1'
#
loop_
_entity.id
_entity.type
_entity.pdbx_description
1 polymer ?
#
loop_
_entity_poly.entity_id
_entity_poly.type
_entity_poly.pdbx_seq_one_letter_code
_entity_poly.pdbx_strand_id
1 'polypeptide(L)'
;MNLVTYLLIFFVVIFLLFILVRFLNNRSNKLSKRKDNINILAFNDNQSAFEYSIKYMDNSIVKDRPVLALSSQKILKPSEPIMIKVAGDPPFFAHASTQFVGDYTINEGDLLAVIPIQKVENTTSYMKGDERKEWQFLIVSVVSPKYHTIKNMWSIKKDFLRQ
;
A
#
# COMPACT_ATOMS: atom_id res chain seq x y z
N MET A 1 52.44 24.32 20.74
CA MET A 1 51.12 24.87 20.32
C MET A 1 50.63 25.80 21.41
N ASN A 2 50.20 27.02 21.07
CA ASN A 2 49.88 28.06 22.05
C ASN A 2 48.40 27.99 22.46
N LEU A 3 48.10 28.37 23.71
CA LEU A 3 46.73 28.48 24.27
C LEU A 3 45.77 29.24 23.33
N VAL A 4 46.29 30.27 22.67
CA VAL A 4 45.58 31.09 21.67
C VAL A 4 45.08 30.26 20.50
N THR A 5 45.86 29.27 20.02
CA THR A 5 45.47 28.39 18.92
C THR A 5 44.31 27.47 19.32
N TYR A 6 44.30 26.96 20.56
CA TYR A 6 43.20 26.14 21.07
C TYR A 6 41.90 26.94 21.22
N LEU A 7 41.99 28.18 21.71
CA LEU A 7 40.82 29.07 21.80
C LEU A 7 40.23 29.35 20.43
N LEU A 8 41.07 29.60 19.42
CA LEU A 8 40.62 29.87 18.06
C LEU A 8 39.90 28.66 17.43
N ILE A 9 40.44 27.45 17.61
CA ILE A 9 39.80 26.22 17.15
C ILE A 9 38.46 26.00 17.86
N PHE A 10 38.40 26.24 19.17
CA PHE A 10 37.16 26.09 19.96
C PHE A 10 36.03 26.98 19.45
N PHE A 11 36.31 28.25 19.15
CA PHE A 11 35.30 29.16 18.58
C PHE A 11 34.83 28.73 17.18
N VAL A 12 35.73 28.22 16.34
CA VAL A 12 35.37 27.70 15.01
C VAL A 12 34.44 26.49 15.12
N VAL A 13 34.72 25.56 16.05
CA VAL A 13 33.87 24.37 16.27
C VAL A 13 32.48 24.77 16.76
N ILE A 14 32.37 25.72 17.69
CA ILE A 14 31.07 26.22 18.18
C ILE A 14 30.28 26.88 17.04
N PHE A 15 30.95 27.67 16.20
CA PHE A 15 30.31 28.34 15.08
C PHE A 15 29.76 27.33 14.05
N LEU A 16 30.53 26.29 13.74
CA LEU A 16 30.10 25.21 12.85
C LEU A 16 28.91 24.43 13.43
N LEU A 17 28.90 24.15 14.74
CA LEU A 17 27.78 23.51 15.42
C LEU A 17 26.51 24.38 15.33
N PHE A 18 26.63 25.70 15.51
CA PHE A 18 25.51 26.61 15.41
C PHE A 18 24.89 26.63 13.99
N ILE A 19 25.72 26.62 12.95
CA ILE A 19 25.28 26.52 11.55
C ILE A 19 24.56 25.19 11.32
N LEU A 20 25.12 24.07 11.82
CA LEU A 20 24.54 22.74 11.66
C LEU A 20 23.14 22.67 12.31
N VAL A 21 23.01 23.17 13.54
CA VAL A 21 21.72 23.22 14.26
C VAL A 21 20.70 24.06 13.50
N ARG A 22 21.07 25.26 13.03
CA ARG A 22 20.20 26.10 12.20
C ARG A 22 19.76 25.40 10.91
N PHE A 23 20.67 24.69 10.24
CA PHE A 23 20.38 23.96 9.01
C PHE A 23 19.41 22.80 9.25
N LEU A 24 19.63 22.01 10.30
CA LEU A 24 18.75 20.92 10.71
C LEU A 24 17.35 21.43 11.10
N ASN A 25 17.29 22.53 11.84
CA ASN A 25 16.01 23.12 12.27
C ASN A 25 15.23 23.71 11.08
N ASN A 26 15.92 24.30 10.10
CA ASN A 26 15.29 24.82 8.89
C ASN A 26 14.79 23.69 7.97
N ARG A 27 15.50 22.55 7.90
CA ARG A 27 15.00 21.33 7.23
C ARG A 27 13.73 20.79 7.90
N SER A 28 13.73 20.69 9.23
CA SER A 28 12.57 20.24 10.01
C SER A 28 11.35 21.14 9.78
N ASN A 29 11.54 22.46 9.82
CA ASN A 29 10.47 23.43 9.58
C ASN A 29 9.97 23.45 8.11
N LYS A 30 10.80 23.04 7.15
CA LYS A 30 10.39 22.90 5.75
C LYS A 30 9.57 21.63 5.51
N LEU A 31 9.81 20.58 6.30
CA LEU A 31 8.99 19.36 6.33
C LEU A 31 7.63 19.60 7.00
N SER A 32 7.55 20.39 8.07
CA SER A 32 6.29 20.68 8.77
C SER A 32 5.38 21.70 8.05
N LYS A 33 5.90 22.48 7.11
CA LYS A 33 5.14 23.50 6.35
C LYS A 33 4.56 23.03 5.01
N ARG A 34 4.73 21.78 4.61
CA ARG A 34 3.90 21.19 3.55
C ARG A 34 2.51 20.90 4.12
N LYS A 35 1.66 21.93 4.17
CA LYS A 35 0.22 21.72 4.00
C LYS A 35 0.05 21.21 2.57
N ASP A 36 0.29 19.91 2.41
CA ASP A 36 0.10 19.23 1.14
C ASP A 36 -1.37 19.40 0.77
N ASN A 37 -1.65 20.15 -0.29
CA ASN A 37 -2.90 20.00 -1.01
C ASN A 37 -2.91 18.56 -1.52
N ILE A 38 -3.45 17.65 -0.70
CA ILE A 38 -3.58 16.24 -1.04
C ILE A 38 -4.51 16.20 -2.24
N ASN A 39 -3.96 16.00 -3.44
CA ASN A 39 -4.77 15.83 -4.62
C ASN A 39 -5.32 14.39 -4.62
N ILE A 40 -6.60 14.26 -4.27
CA ILE A 40 -7.31 12.99 -4.16
C ILE A 40 -8.11 12.78 -5.45
N LEU A 41 -7.80 11.71 -6.18
CA LEU A 41 -8.67 11.21 -7.24
C LEU A 41 -9.77 10.37 -6.59
N ALA A 42 -11.00 10.88 -6.60
CA ALA A 42 -12.17 10.15 -6.11
C ALA A 42 -12.92 9.51 -7.28
N PHE A 43 -13.35 8.27 -7.10
CA PHE A 43 -14.16 7.53 -8.06
C PHE A 43 -15.58 7.36 -7.51
N ASN A 44 -16.56 7.24 -8.41
CA ASN A 44 -17.97 7.10 -8.05
C ASN A 44 -18.25 5.76 -7.34
N ASP A 45 -17.52 4.72 -7.74
CA ASP A 45 -17.70 3.36 -7.24
C ASP A 45 -16.38 2.57 -7.24
N ASN A 46 -16.42 1.39 -6.61
CA ASN A 46 -15.29 0.49 -6.50
C ASN A 46 -14.85 -0.08 -7.87
N GLN A 47 -15.81 -0.27 -8.79
CA GLN A 47 -15.55 -0.80 -10.13
C GLN A 47 -14.72 0.17 -10.97
N SER A 48 -15.05 1.46 -10.94
CA SER A 48 -14.34 2.54 -11.63
C SER A 48 -12.91 2.69 -11.07
N ALA A 49 -12.75 2.60 -9.75
CA ALA A 49 -11.43 2.60 -9.11
C ALA A 49 -10.59 1.38 -9.53
N PHE A 50 -11.22 0.20 -9.61
CA PHE A 50 -10.58 -1.03 -10.08
C PHE A 50 -10.15 -0.93 -11.55
N GLU A 51 -11.01 -0.47 -12.45
CA GLU A 51 -10.69 -0.25 -13.87
C GLU A 51 -9.57 0.77 -14.08
N TYR A 52 -9.59 1.85 -13.29
CA TYR A 52 -8.51 2.82 -13.29
C TYR A 52 -7.18 2.17 -12.90
N SER A 53 -7.19 1.32 -11.87
CA SER A 53 -5.97 0.63 -11.42
C SER A 53 -5.38 -0.26 -12.51
N ILE A 54 -6.20 -1.02 -13.23
CA ILE A 54 -5.76 -1.88 -14.35
C ILE A 54 -5.09 -1.06 -15.45
N LYS A 55 -5.67 0.09 -15.81
CA LYS A 55 -5.24 0.87 -16.96
C LYS A 55 -4.02 1.76 -16.69
N TYR A 56 -3.87 2.23 -15.45
CA TYR A 56 -2.93 3.31 -15.12
C TYR A 56 -1.93 2.97 -14.01
N MET A 57 -2.04 1.79 -13.38
CA MET A 57 -1.13 1.38 -12.32
C MET A 57 -0.38 0.11 -12.68
N ASP A 58 0.81 -0.05 -12.09
CA ASP A 58 1.56 -1.30 -12.18
C ASP A 58 0.99 -2.33 -11.21
N ASN A 59 0.30 -3.32 -11.78
CA ASN A 59 -0.32 -4.43 -11.09
C ASN A 59 0.42 -5.75 -11.31
N SER A 60 1.73 -5.70 -11.51
CA SER A 60 2.57 -6.89 -11.57
C SER A 60 2.39 -7.73 -10.30
N ILE A 61 2.07 -9.02 -10.48
CA ILE A 61 1.86 -9.96 -9.37
C ILE A 61 3.23 -10.41 -8.85
N VAL A 62 3.72 -9.68 -7.86
CA VAL A 62 5.01 -9.90 -7.21
C VAL A 62 4.77 -10.14 -5.73
N LYS A 63 5.44 -11.15 -5.17
CA LYS A 63 5.34 -11.50 -3.74
C LYS A 63 5.43 -10.25 -2.85
N ASP A 64 4.55 -10.20 -1.85
CA ASP A 64 4.47 -9.13 -0.84
C ASP A 64 4.12 -7.73 -1.39
N ARG A 65 3.88 -7.59 -2.70
CA ARG A 65 3.43 -6.33 -3.31
C ARG A 65 1.91 -6.25 -3.35
N PRO A 66 1.28 -5.24 -2.75
CA PRO A 66 -0.17 -5.10 -2.77
C PRO A 66 -0.68 -4.78 -4.17
N VAL A 67 -1.79 -5.42 -4.53
CA VAL A 67 -2.55 -5.22 -5.76
C VAL A 67 -4.02 -5.03 -5.39
N LEU A 68 -4.75 -4.26 -6.19
CA LEU A 68 -6.19 -4.13 -5.98
C LEU A 68 -6.95 -5.35 -6.47
N ALA A 69 -8.04 -5.66 -5.78
CA ALA A 69 -8.98 -6.67 -6.19
C ALA A 69 -10.41 -6.24 -5.84
N LEU A 70 -11.39 -6.84 -6.51
CA LEU A 70 -12.79 -6.77 -6.11
C LEU A 70 -13.20 -8.08 -5.46
N SER A 71 -13.97 -7.99 -4.39
CA SER A 71 -14.62 -9.17 -3.83
C SER A 71 -15.68 -9.69 -4.80
N SER A 72 -15.64 -10.97 -5.14
CA SER A 72 -16.65 -11.61 -6.00
C SER A 72 -17.80 -12.24 -5.21
N GLN A 73 -17.75 -12.18 -3.88
CA GLN A 73 -18.73 -12.80 -2.99
C GLN A 73 -18.84 -12.03 -1.66
N LYS A 74 -19.95 -12.21 -0.96
CA LYS A 74 -20.13 -11.73 0.41
C LYS A 74 -19.56 -12.74 1.41
N ILE A 75 -18.77 -12.26 2.36
CA ILE A 75 -18.32 -13.06 3.51
C ILE A 75 -19.26 -12.80 4.67
N LEU A 76 -19.83 -13.88 5.22
CA LEU A 76 -20.58 -13.84 6.48
C LEU A 76 -19.77 -14.37 7.66
N LYS A 77 -18.69 -15.13 7.41
CA LYS A 77 -17.84 -15.72 8.45
C LYS A 77 -16.35 -15.57 8.13
N PRO A 78 -15.53 -15.12 9.09
CA PRO A 78 -14.09 -15.03 8.91
C PRO A 78 -13.46 -16.42 8.73
N SER A 79 -12.32 -16.52 8.03
CA SER A 79 -11.54 -17.74 7.80
C SER A 79 -11.94 -18.63 6.61
N GLU A 80 -13.04 -18.33 5.90
CA GLU A 80 -13.32 -18.96 4.61
C GLU A 80 -12.54 -18.24 3.49
N PRO A 81 -11.84 -18.97 2.60
CA PRO A 81 -11.22 -18.36 1.44
C PRO A 81 -12.30 -17.79 0.52
N ILE A 82 -12.02 -16.65 -0.12
CA ILE A 82 -12.94 -16.05 -1.08
C ILE A 82 -12.37 -15.98 -2.47
N MET A 83 -13.27 -15.97 -3.44
CA MET A 83 -12.96 -15.56 -4.79
C MET A 83 -12.87 -14.05 -4.88
N ILE A 84 -11.78 -13.58 -5.48
CA ILE A 84 -11.55 -12.17 -5.80
C ILE A 84 -11.24 -12.01 -7.28
N LYS A 85 -11.58 -10.86 -7.85
CA LYS A 85 -11.13 -10.43 -9.17
C LYS A 85 -9.93 -9.51 -9.00
N VAL A 86 -8.73 -9.99 -9.32
CA VAL A 86 -7.47 -9.26 -9.17
C VAL A 86 -7.26 -8.33 -10.37
N ALA A 87 -6.75 -7.12 -10.12
CA ALA A 87 -6.44 -6.11 -11.13
C ALA A 87 -5.19 -6.47 -11.97
N GLY A 88 -5.13 -7.66 -12.56
CA GLY A 88 -4.08 -8.00 -13.52
C GLY A 88 -4.34 -7.40 -14.91
N ASP A 89 -3.38 -7.57 -15.82
CA ASP A 89 -3.58 -7.30 -17.25
C ASP A 89 -3.44 -8.61 -18.07
N PRO A 90 -4.55 -9.24 -18.51
CA PRO A 90 -5.95 -8.90 -18.21
C PRO A 90 -6.34 -9.29 -16.77
N PRO A 91 -7.45 -8.74 -16.23
CA PRO A 91 -7.94 -9.09 -14.90
C PRO A 91 -8.31 -10.57 -14.80
N PHE A 92 -8.08 -11.18 -13.64
CA PHE A 92 -8.29 -12.61 -13.45
C PHE A 92 -8.87 -12.91 -12.07
N PHE A 93 -9.46 -14.10 -11.94
CA PHE A 93 -10.00 -14.57 -10.67
C PHE A 93 -8.97 -15.40 -9.91
N ALA A 94 -8.89 -15.20 -8.60
CA ALA A 94 -8.01 -15.94 -7.69
C ALA A 94 -8.67 -16.13 -6.32
N HIS A 95 -8.12 -17.05 -5.52
CA HIS A 95 -8.52 -17.22 -4.13
C HIS A 95 -7.70 -16.32 -3.22
N ALA A 96 -8.36 -15.77 -2.21
CA ALA A 96 -7.70 -15.00 -1.16
C ALA A 96 -8.07 -15.52 0.23
N SER A 97 -7.08 -15.59 1.10
CA SER A 97 -7.23 -15.88 2.52
C SER A 97 -7.82 -14.68 3.26
N THR A 98 -8.72 -14.98 4.19
CA THR A 98 -9.43 -14.01 5.04
C THR A 98 -9.01 -14.11 6.50
N GLN A 99 -7.92 -14.81 6.79
CA GLN A 99 -7.46 -15.12 8.16
C GLN A 99 -7.30 -13.90 9.09
N PHE A 100 -6.97 -12.73 8.54
CA PHE A 100 -6.77 -11.50 9.32
C PHE A 100 -7.97 -10.55 9.29
N VAL A 101 -9.04 -10.91 8.58
CA VAL A 101 -10.23 -10.05 8.45
C VAL A 101 -10.93 -9.84 9.80
N GLY A 102 -10.77 -10.79 10.75
CA GLY A 102 -11.50 -10.79 12.01
C GLY A 102 -13.01 -10.78 11.74
N ASP A 103 -13.81 -10.22 12.63
CA ASP A 103 -15.29 -10.20 12.50
C ASP A 103 -15.84 -9.24 11.42
N TYR A 104 -14.97 -8.71 10.55
CA TYR A 104 -15.38 -7.74 9.54
C TYR A 104 -16.06 -8.42 8.34
N THR A 105 -17.28 -7.96 8.00
CA THR A 105 -18.02 -8.43 6.82
C THR A 105 -17.49 -7.77 5.54
N ILE A 106 -16.96 -8.57 4.62
CA ILE A 106 -16.64 -8.14 3.24
C ILE A 106 -17.87 -8.37 2.37
N ASN A 107 -18.33 -7.35 1.65
CA ASN A 107 -19.45 -7.46 0.71
C ASN A 107 -18.96 -7.77 -0.70
N GLU A 108 -19.84 -8.34 -1.52
CA GLU A 108 -19.61 -8.44 -2.96
C GLU A 108 -19.40 -7.03 -3.56
N GLY A 109 -18.39 -6.90 -4.41
CA GLY A 109 -18.01 -5.61 -5.01
C GLY A 109 -17.19 -4.69 -4.11
N ASP A 110 -16.87 -5.07 -2.86
CA ASP A 110 -15.92 -4.30 -2.06
C ASP A 110 -14.54 -4.25 -2.74
N LEU A 111 -13.92 -3.07 -2.73
CA LEU A 111 -12.55 -2.89 -3.20
C LEU A 111 -11.58 -3.31 -2.10
N LEU A 112 -10.67 -4.20 -2.45
CA LEU A 112 -9.73 -4.84 -1.54
C LEU A 112 -8.30 -4.52 -1.96
N ALA A 113 -7.41 -4.32 -0.98
CA ALA A 113 -5.99 -4.51 -1.23
C ALA A 113 -5.61 -5.92 -0.79
N VAL A 114 -4.93 -6.63 -1.69
CA VAL A 114 -4.51 -8.00 -1.48
C VAL A 114 -3.01 -8.13 -1.77
N ILE A 115 -2.32 -9.00 -1.05
CA ILE A 115 -0.92 -9.31 -1.29
C ILE A 115 -0.78 -10.77 -1.73
N PRO A 116 -0.03 -11.07 -2.80
CA PRO A 116 0.33 -12.44 -3.13
C PRO A 116 1.40 -12.92 -2.14
N ILE A 117 1.16 -14.06 -1.49
CA ILE A 117 2.02 -14.55 -0.38
C ILE A 117 2.85 -15.78 -0.78
N GLN A 118 2.25 -16.70 -1.54
CA GLN A 118 2.85 -17.98 -1.88
C GLN A 118 2.25 -18.50 -3.18
N LYS A 119 3.04 -19.22 -3.99
CA LYS A 119 2.53 -19.97 -5.14
C LYS A 119 2.06 -21.36 -4.68
N VAL A 120 0.88 -21.79 -5.14
CA VAL A 120 0.40 -23.15 -4.95
C VAL A 120 1.07 -24.11 -5.93
N GLU A 121 1.51 -25.26 -5.43
CA GLU A 121 2.20 -26.29 -6.23
C GLU A 121 1.21 -27.13 -7.06
N ASN A 122 -0.04 -27.26 -6.61
CA ASN A 122 -1.07 -28.04 -7.30
C ASN A 122 -1.89 -27.16 -8.23
N THR A 123 -1.47 -27.07 -9.49
CA THR A 123 -2.19 -26.37 -10.56
C THR A 123 -3.51 -27.07 -10.86
N THR A 124 -4.63 -26.41 -10.58
CA THR A 124 -5.97 -26.88 -10.96
C THR A 124 -6.29 -26.49 -12.42
N SER A 125 -7.32 -27.10 -13.01
CA SER A 125 -7.67 -26.89 -14.42
C SER A 125 -7.91 -25.41 -14.80
N TYR A 126 -8.43 -24.59 -13.88
CA TYR A 126 -8.69 -23.17 -14.12
C TYR A 126 -7.45 -22.26 -14.02
N MET A 127 -6.36 -22.77 -13.43
CA MET A 127 -5.06 -22.09 -13.32
C MET A 127 -4.16 -22.34 -14.54
N LYS A 128 -4.46 -23.39 -15.31
CA LYS A 128 -3.60 -23.83 -16.42
C LYS A 128 -3.42 -22.72 -17.46
N GLY A 129 -2.17 -22.38 -17.74
CA GLY A 129 -1.79 -21.36 -18.72
C GLY A 129 -1.79 -19.92 -18.20
N ASP A 130 -2.00 -19.69 -16.91
CA ASP A 130 -1.88 -18.36 -16.28
C ASP A 130 -1.19 -18.45 -14.92
N GLU A 131 0.13 -18.26 -14.90
CA GLU A 131 0.96 -18.33 -13.68
C GLU A 131 0.53 -17.35 -12.58
N ARG A 132 -0.22 -16.30 -12.94
CA ARG A 132 -0.72 -15.32 -11.96
C ARG A 132 -1.76 -15.93 -11.03
N LYS A 133 -2.49 -16.94 -11.52
CA LYS A 133 -3.50 -17.68 -10.75
C LYS A 133 -2.91 -18.70 -9.79
N GLU A 134 -1.62 -19.01 -9.93
CA GLU A 134 -0.89 -19.87 -8.99
C GLU A 134 -0.64 -19.16 -7.66
N TRP A 135 -0.75 -17.83 -7.60
CA TRP A 135 -0.57 -17.09 -6.36
C TRP A 135 -1.78 -17.25 -5.44
N GLN A 136 -1.52 -17.62 -4.20
CA GLN A 136 -2.43 -17.43 -3.09
C GLN A 136 -2.33 -15.98 -2.62
N PHE A 137 -3.49 -15.33 -2.49
CA PHE A 137 -3.58 -13.96 -2.02
C PHE A 137 -3.99 -13.91 -0.55
N LEU A 138 -3.62 -12.81 0.11
CA LEU A 138 -4.06 -12.47 1.44
C LEU A 138 -4.73 -11.10 1.40
N ILE A 139 -5.92 -10.97 1.99
CA ILE A 139 -6.61 -9.69 2.11
C ILE A 139 -6.01 -8.91 3.27
N VAL A 140 -5.48 -7.72 2.98
CA VAL A 140 -4.82 -6.88 3.98
C VAL A 140 -5.65 -5.65 4.35
N SER A 141 -6.53 -5.20 3.45
CA SER A 141 -7.44 -4.10 3.76
C SER A 141 -8.66 -4.06 2.85
N VAL A 142 -9.72 -3.42 3.35
CA VAL A 142 -10.77 -2.84 2.49
C VAL A 142 -10.37 -1.41 2.16
N VAL A 143 -10.53 -1.05 0.91
CA VAL A 143 -10.06 0.20 0.31
C VAL A 143 -11.26 1.05 -0.07
N SER A 144 -11.14 2.36 0.09
CA SER A 144 -12.11 3.32 -0.46
C SER A 144 -11.75 3.64 -1.92
N PRO A 145 -12.72 3.94 -2.78
CA PRO A 145 -12.49 4.33 -4.18
C PRO A 145 -11.92 5.77 -4.27
N LYS A 146 -10.78 6.01 -3.61
CA LYS A 146 -10.09 7.28 -3.47
C LYS A 146 -8.58 7.04 -3.50
N TYR A 147 -7.89 7.65 -4.45
CA TYR A 147 -6.47 7.52 -4.64
C TYR A 147 -5.72 8.82 -4.31
N HIS A 148 -4.74 8.72 -3.41
CA HIS A 148 -3.85 9.83 -3.07
C HIS A 148 -2.69 9.89 -4.07
N THR A 149 -2.78 10.80 -5.03
CA THR A 149 -1.79 10.91 -6.12
C THR A 149 -0.37 11.24 -5.63
N ILE A 150 -0.24 12.17 -4.68
CA ILE A 150 1.08 12.57 -4.13
C ILE A 150 1.72 11.45 -3.32
N LYS A 151 0.89 10.72 -2.56
CA LYS A 151 1.35 9.61 -1.70
C LYS A 151 1.45 8.28 -2.44
N ASN A 152 0.98 8.23 -3.69
CA ASN A 152 0.89 7.05 -4.53
C ASN A 152 0.23 5.86 -3.80
N MET A 153 -0.88 6.12 -3.09
CA MET A 153 -1.55 5.12 -2.26
C MET A 153 -3.07 5.24 -2.31
N TRP A 154 -3.73 4.10 -2.19
CA TRP A 154 -5.19 4.06 -2.03
C TRP A 154 -5.60 4.39 -0.60
N SER A 155 -6.76 5.03 -0.46
CA SER A 155 -7.33 5.36 0.85
C SER A 155 -7.83 4.09 1.53
N ILE A 156 -7.33 3.78 2.71
CA ILE A 156 -7.73 2.58 3.46
C ILE A 156 -9.05 2.85 4.19
N LYS A 157 -10.05 1.99 3.99
CA LYS A 157 -11.32 1.98 4.73
C LYS A 157 -11.19 1.16 6.02
N LYS A 158 -10.54 0.00 5.94
CA LYS A 158 -10.27 -0.89 7.09
C LYS A 158 -8.95 -1.60 6.90
N ASP A 159 -8.05 -1.49 7.87
CA ASP A 159 -6.76 -2.20 7.90
C ASP A 159 -6.88 -3.46 8.77
N PHE A 160 -6.46 -4.60 8.22
CA PHE A 160 -6.50 -5.90 8.90
C PHE A 160 -5.19 -6.29 9.57
N LEU A 161 -4.07 -5.66 9.19
CA LEU A 161 -2.74 -6.00 9.72
C LEU A 161 -2.35 -5.22 10.97
N ARG A 162 -3.15 -4.24 11.39
CA ARG A 162 -2.89 -3.34 12.53
C ARG A 162 -3.82 -3.57 13.74
N GLN A 163 -4.52 -4.71 13.79
CA GLN A 163 -5.43 -5.05 14.89
C GLN A 163 -4.72 -5.81 16.00
#